data_AF-A0A6L6ABM1-F1
#
_entry.id   AF-A0A6L6ABM1-F1
#
_cell.length_a   1.000
_cell.length_b   1.000
_cell.length_c   1.000
_cell.angle_alpha   90.00
_cell.angle_beta   90.00
_cell.angle_gamma   90.00
#
_symmetry.space_group_name_H-M   'P 1'
#
loop_
_entity.id
_entity.type
_entity.pdbx_description
1 polymer ?
#
loop_
_entity_poly.entity_id
_entity_poly.type
_entity_poly.pdbx_seq_one_letter_code
_entity_poly.pdbx_strand_id
1 'polypeptide(L)'
;MFEFFNTLLIGITAGSIYSLMAIAIVLVWRSTRVVNFAAGGLALASTFVGAAVLEKTGSFWVSLPIAMLAGAAFSAFIEYFFLRPLLKRSGEKNQEIFLPIIATLGILGIIKSILNFIYGDRIGTLTPPLSDKGFIVSGEAIALSPMRLLILGTVLFLMVALTLIFQRTNLGLSLRAASFAPEISRLAGIRVDLIRTAGWAISGAAGAAAGVLQTTNGSGSVSPEAFEFSLLLVFGFVAAV
;
A
#
# COMPACT_ATOMS: atom_id res chain seq x y z
N MET A 1 11.52 -1.87 32.69
CA MET A 1 12.00 -2.87 31.71
C MET A 1 10.85 -3.43 30.88
N PHE A 2 9.74 -3.82 31.52
CA PHE A 2 8.52 -4.28 30.84
C PHE A 2 7.93 -3.24 29.87
N GLU A 3 7.77 -1.98 30.29
CA GLU A 3 7.30 -0.88 29.42
C GLU A 3 8.17 -0.66 28.18
N PHE A 4 9.49 -0.75 28.35
CA PHE A 4 10.44 -0.64 27.23
C PHE A 4 10.24 -1.78 26.22
N PHE A 5 10.09 -3.02 26.71
CA PHE A 5 9.87 -4.18 25.86
C PHE A 5 8.52 -4.08 25.12
N ASN A 6 7.46 -3.67 25.80
CA ASN A 6 6.16 -3.45 25.17
C ASN A 6 6.19 -2.35 24.11
N THR A 7 6.84 -1.23 24.40
CA THR A 7 7.01 -0.12 23.44
C THR A 7 7.79 -0.60 22.21
N LEU A 8 8.83 -1.40 22.41
CA LEU A 8 9.63 -1.97 21.34
C LEU A 8 8.79 -2.93 20.46
N LEU A 9 7.97 -3.80 21.06
CA LEU A 9 7.06 -4.69 20.34
C LEU A 9 5.98 -3.95 19.55
N ILE A 10 5.40 -2.89 20.13
CA ILE A 10 4.46 -2.00 19.43
C ILE A 10 5.15 -1.35 18.24
N GLY A 11 6.35 -0.81 18.45
CA GLY A 11 7.17 -0.17 17.42
C GLY A 11 7.54 -1.11 16.27
N ILE A 12 7.93 -2.36 16.56
CA ILE A 12 8.22 -3.37 15.54
C ILE A 12 6.97 -3.68 14.71
N THR A 13 5.81 -3.84 15.36
CA THR A 13 4.55 -4.13 14.67
C THR A 13 4.17 -2.99 13.73
N ALA A 14 4.11 -1.75 14.24
CA ALA A 14 3.79 -0.58 13.43
C ALA A 14 4.83 -0.35 12.31
N GLY A 15 6.13 -0.46 12.64
CA GLY A 15 7.22 -0.32 11.69
C GLY A 15 7.18 -1.34 10.56
N SER A 16 6.69 -2.57 10.81
CA SER A 16 6.48 -3.58 9.77
C SER A 16 5.38 -3.18 8.77
N ILE A 17 4.28 -2.58 9.24
CA ILE A 17 3.22 -2.10 8.35
C ILE A 17 3.74 -0.90 7.53
N TYR A 18 4.49 0.00 8.17
CA TYR A 18 5.10 1.15 7.51
C TYR A 18 6.14 0.73 6.47
N SER A 19 6.92 -0.34 6.71
CA SER A 19 7.87 -0.86 5.71
C SER A 19 7.16 -1.45 4.49
N LEU A 20 5.99 -2.07 4.67
CA LEU A 20 5.17 -2.55 3.54
C LEU A 20 4.63 -1.37 2.70
N MET A 21 4.18 -0.30 3.34
CA MET A 21 3.81 0.95 2.64
C MET A 21 5.02 1.60 1.96
N ALA A 22 6.19 1.60 2.61
CA ALA A 22 7.43 2.10 2.03
C ALA A 22 7.76 1.37 0.73
N ILE A 23 7.67 0.03 0.73
CA ILE A 23 7.85 -0.77 -0.48
C ILE A 23 6.85 -0.36 -1.56
N ALA A 24 5.56 -0.21 -1.23
CA ALA A 24 4.56 0.23 -2.21
C ALA A 24 4.97 1.55 -2.88
N ILE A 25 5.42 2.54 -2.11
CA ILE A 25 5.89 3.83 -2.63
C ILE A 25 7.15 3.66 -3.50
N VAL A 26 8.14 2.90 -3.02
CA VAL A 26 9.38 2.61 -3.76
C VAL A 26 9.09 1.91 -5.09
N LEU A 27 8.10 1.02 -5.15
CA LEU A 27 7.76 0.30 -6.38
C LEU A 27 7.21 1.21 -7.48
N VAL A 28 6.39 2.20 -7.11
CA VAL A 28 5.93 3.22 -8.06
C VAL A 28 7.09 4.07 -8.54
N TRP A 29 7.96 4.51 -7.62
CA TRP A 29 9.13 5.30 -7.99
C TRP A 29 10.11 4.52 -8.86
N ARG A 30 10.36 3.24 -8.54
CA ARG A 30 11.22 2.36 -9.35
C ARG A 30 10.65 2.06 -10.72
N SER A 31 9.34 2.14 -10.94
CA SER A 31 8.72 1.89 -12.25
C SER A 31 8.60 3.15 -13.10
N THR A 32 8.39 4.32 -12.48
CA THR A 32 8.02 5.55 -13.21
C THR A 32 8.77 6.81 -12.80
N ARG A 33 9.64 6.75 -11.79
CA ARG A 33 10.32 7.89 -11.15
C ARG A 33 9.37 8.96 -10.58
N VAL A 34 8.10 8.61 -10.39
CA VAL A 34 7.08 9.47 -9.79
C VAL A 34 6.95 9.13 -8.30
N VAL A 35 6.87 10.16 -7.47
CA VAL A 35 6.46 10.00 -6.07
C VAL A 35 4.93 10.03 -6.02
N ASN A 36 4.32 8.94 -5.54
CA ASN A 36 2.87 8.78 -5.52
C ASN A 36 2.28 9.09 -4.14
N PHE A 37 1.86 10.34 -3.94
CA PHE A 37 1.16 10.73 -2.70
C PHE A 37 -0.29 10.21 -2.63
N ALA A 38 -0.85 9.72 -3.73
CA ALA A 38 -2.16 9.06 -3.71
C ALA A 38 -2.11 7.67 -3.06
N ALA A 39 -0.92 7.12 -2.77
CA ALA A 39 -0.77 5.78 -2.19
C ALA A 39 -1.57 5.59 -0.88
N GLY A 40 -1.61 6.59 0.00
CA GLY A 40 -2.41 6.53 1.23
C GLY A 40 -3.92 6.47 0.96
N GLY A 41 -4.40 7.25 -0.03
CA GLY A 41 -5.81 7.22 -0.45
C GLY A 41 -6.18 5.92 -1.15
N LEU A 42 -5.28 5.38 -1.97
CA LEU A 42 -5.45 4.07 -2.61
C LEU A 42 -5.53 2.94 -1.59
N ALA A 43 -4.66 2.95 -0.58
CA ALA A 43 -4.71 2.03 0.54
C ALA A 43 -6.06 2.16 1.28
N LEU A 44 -6.50 3.39 1.57
CA LEU A 44 -7.81 3.62 2.20
C LEU A 44 -8.98 3.09 1.36
N ALA A 45 -9.01 3.39 0.07
CA ALA A 45 -10.08 2.97 -0.83
C ALA A 45 -10.15 1.44 -0.96
N SER A 46 -9.00 0.78 -1.07
CA SER A 46 -8.93 -0.68 -1.12
C SER A 46 -9.27 -1.34 0.22
N THR A 47 -8.93 -0.72 1.35
CA THR A 47 -9.40 -1.14 2.68
C THR A 47 -10.92 -1.10 2.78
N PHE A 48 -11.58 -0.06 2.26
CA PHE A 48 -13.06 -0.01 2.21
C PHE A 48 -13.66 -1.16 1.39
N VAL A 49 -13.02 -1.52 0.26
CA VAL A 49 -13.43 -2.71 -0.49
C VAL A 49 -13.26 -3.98 0.35
N GLY A 50 -12.14 -4.11 1.07
CA GLY A 50 -11.92 -5.20 2.02
C GLY A 50 -12.99 -5.27 3.12
N ALA A 51 -13.37 -4.13 3.70
CA ALA A 51 -14.42 -4.05 4.71
C ALA A 51 -15.77 -4.52 4.14
N ALA A 52 -16.16 -4.04 2.95
CA ALA A 52 -17.39 -4.46 2.30
C ALA A 52 -17.42 -5.97 1.95
N VAL A 53 -16.25 -6.55 1.62
CA VAL A 53 -16.12 -7.99 1.37
C VAL A 53 -16.23 -8.77 2.69
N LEU A 54 -15.61 -8.29 3.76
CA LEU A 54 -15.69 -8.94 5.06
C LEU A 54 -17.14 -8.95 5.55
N GLU A 55 -17.87 -7.84 5.42
CA GLU A 55 -19.28 -7.73 5.80
C GLU A 55 -20.14 -8.79 5.09
N LYS A 56 -19.87 -9.06 3.81
CA LYS A 56 -20.63 -10.04 3.02
C LYS A 56 -20.21 -11.50 3.24
N THR A 57 -18.92 -11.76 3.45
CA THR A 57 -18.36 -13.12 3.47
C THR A 57 -18.08 -13.63 4.88
N GLY A 58 -17.96 -12.74 5.86
CA GLY A 58 -17.49 -13.04 7.21
C GLY A 58 -16.02 -13.48 7.30
N SER A 59 -15.28 -13.49 6.18
CA SER A 59 -13.93 -14.06 6.12
C SER A 59 -12.86 -13.02 5.83
N PHE A 60 -11.99 -12.78 6.83
CA PHE A 60 -10.82 -11.92 6.66
C PHE A 60 -9.86 -12.45 5.59
N TRP A 61 -9.71 -13.76 5.51
CA TRP A 61 -8.82 -14.43 4.54
C TRP A 61 -9.26 -14.25 3.10
N VAL A 62 -10.54 -13.90 2.87
CA VAL A 62 -11.07 -13.53 1.55
C VAL A 62 -11.01 -12.02 1.35
N SER A 63 -11.30 -11.25 2.40
CA SER A 63 -11.22 -9.79 2.41
C SER A 63 -9.82 -9.27 2.04
N LEU A 64 -8.75 -9.82 2.62
CA LEU A 64 -7.38 -9.36 2.38
C LEU A 64 -6.95 -9.51 0.91
N PRO A 65 -7.03 -10.70 0.25
CA PRO A 65 -6.71 -10.83 -1.16
C PRO A 65 -7.57 -9.95 -2.08
N ILE A 66 -8.87 -9.80 -1.79
CA ILE A 66 -9.75 -8.97 -2.63
C ILE A 66 -9.41 -7.49 -2.47
N ALA A 67 -9.08 -7.02 -1.26
CA ALA A 67 -8.57 -5.67 -1.05
C ALA A 67 -7.26 -5.45 -1.82
N MET A 68 -6.34 -6.41 -1.80
CA MET A 68 -5.10 -6.36 -2.58
C MET A 68 -5.37 -6.27 -4.10
N LEU A 69 -6.30 -7.07 -4.61
CA LEU A 69 -6.71 -7.02 -6.02
C LEU A 69 -7.36 -5.67 -6.37
N ALA A 70 -8.19 -5.12 -5.48
CA ALA A 70 -8.79 -3.79 -5.66
C ALA A 70 -7.72 -2.69 -5.66
N GLY A 71 -6.75 -2.74 -4.74
CA GLY A 71 -5.62 -1.82 -4.70
C GLY A 71 -4.78 -1.90 -5.98
N ALA A 72 -4.53 -3.11 -6.48
CA ALA A 72 -3.85 -3.32 -7.76
C ALA A 72 -4.61 -2.69 -8.92
N ALA A 73 -5.92 -2.94 -8.99
CA ALA A 73 -6.80 -2.38 -10.02
C ALA A 73 -6.87 -0.85 -9.96
N PHE A 74 -7.06 -0.27 -8.78
CA PHE A 74 -7.13 1.19 -8.62
C PHE A 74 -5.80 1.87 -8.96
N SER A 75 -4.68 1.30 -8.52
CA SER A 75 -3.36 1.83 -8.84
C SER A 75 -3.04 1.75 -10.34
N ALA A 76 -3.34 0.60 -10.97
CA ALA A 76 -3.22 0.44 -12.41
C ALA A 76 -4.13 1.40 -13.20
N PHE A 77 -5.36 1.59 -12.73
CA PHE A 77 -6.31 2.52 -13.32
C PHE A 77 -5.80 3.96 -13.28
N ILE A 78 -5.29 4.41 -12.13
CA ILE A 78 -4.71 5.75 -11.98
C ILE A 78 -3.50 5.93 -12.89
N GLU A 79 -2.61 4.94 -12.94
CA GLU A 79 -1.44 4.97 -13.83
C GLU A 79 -1.88 5.11 -15.29
N TYR A 80 -2.80 4.27 -15.73
CA TYR A 80 -3.17 4.18 -17.14
C TYR A 80 -3.97 5.40 -17.63
N PHE A 81 -4.96 5.86 -16.85
CA PHE A 81 -5.90 6.90 -17.28
C PHE A 81 -5.47 8.31 -16.90
N PHE A 82 -4.72 8.48 -15.81
CA PHE A 82 -4.35 9.82 -15.34
C PHE A 82 -2.86 10.08 -15.58
N LEU A 83 -1.98 9.29 -14.98
CA LEU A 83 -0.55 9.64 -14.97
C LEU A 83 0.14 9.39 -16.31
N ARG A 84 -0.16 8.28 -16.99
CA ARG A 84 0.47 7.98 -18.28
C ARG A 84 0.17 9.04 -19.35
N PRO A 85 -1.09 9.48 -19.56
CA PRO A 85 -1.37 10.55 -20.52
C PRO A 85 -0.69 11.86 -20.13
N LEU A 86 -0.65 12.19 -18.83
CA LEU A 86 0.04 13.38 -18.35
C LEU A 86 1.54 13.33 -18.68
N LEU A 87 2.21 12.24 -18.32
CA LEU A 87 3.65 12.06 -18.57
C LEU A 87 4.00 12.01 -20.06
N LYS A 88 3.11 11.48 -20.92
CA LYS A 88 3.31 11.48 -22.37
C LYS A 88 3.19 12.87 -22.99
N ARG A 89 2.37 13.76 -22.40
CA ARG A 89 2.10 15.11 -22.93
C ARG A 89 3.08 16.16 -22.43
N SER A 90 3.67 15.96 -21.25
CA SER A 90 4.60 16.93 -20.67
C SER A 90 5.92 17.07 -21.44
N GLY A 91 6.37 15.98 -22.09
CA GLY A 91 7.45 15.92 -23.07
C GLY A 91 8.78 16.53 -22.64
N GLU A 92 9.78 15.68 -22.31
CA GLU A 92 11.25 15.91 -22.22
C GLU A 92 11.80 17.25 -21.67
N LYS A 93 10.95 18.13 -21.13
CA LYS A 93 11.40 19.40 -20.57
C LYS A 93 11.63 19.18 -19.09
N ASN A 94 12.87 19.40 -18.67
CA ASN A 94 13.45 19.23 -17.32
C ASN A 94 12.69 19.90 -16.13
N GLN A 95 11.45 20.37 -16.29
CA GLN A 95 10.57 20.91 -15.24
C GLN A 95 9.56 19.87 -14.68
N GLU A 96 9.64 18.61 -15.10
CA GLU A 96 8.58 17.59 -14.96
C GLU A 96 8.44 16.88 -13.60
N ILE A 97 9.33 17.08 -12.62
CA ILE A 97 9.24 16.34 -11.34
C ILE A 97 8.00 16.76 -10.52
N PHE A 98 7.61 18.03 -10.61
CA PHE A 98 6.53 18.58 -9.79
C PHE A 98 5.13 18.21 -10.29
N LEU A 99 4.94 18.05 -11.60
CA LEU A 99 3.61 17.82 -12.18
C LEU A 99 2.98 16.49 -11.71
N PRO A 100 3.69 15.35 -11.70
CA PRO A 100 3.15 14.09 -11.17
C PRO A 100 2.87 14.14 -9.67
N ILE A 101 3.66 14.91 -8.91
CA ILE A 101 3.42 15.13 -7.47
C ILE A 101 2.10 15.87 -7.27
N ILE A 102 1.91 17.00 -7.96
CA ILE A 102 0.67 17.78 -7.90
C ILE A 102 -0.52 16.93 -8.36
N ALA A 103 -0.36 16.16 -9.43
CA ALA A 103 -1.41 15.26 -9.93
C ALA A 103 -1.79 14.19 -8.89
N THR A 104 -0.82 13.54 -8.25
CA THR A 104 -1.10 12.51 -7.24
C THR A 104 -1.69 13.08 -5.96
N LEU A 105 -1.33 14.31 -5.56
CA LEU A 105 -2.00 15.02 -4.48
C LEU A 105 -3.45 15.38 -4.83
N GLY A 106 -3.72 15.83 -6.06
CA GLY A 106 -5.07 16.07 -6.55
C GLY A 106 -5.90 14.78 -6.56
N ILE A 107 -5.33 13.68 -7.03
CA ILE A 107 -5.97 12.35 -7.03
C ILE A 107 -6.23 11.86 -5.61
N LEU A 108 -5.32 12.08 -4.65
CA LEU A 108 -5.55 11.78 -3.24
C LEU A 108 -6.80 12.51 -2.72
N GLY A 109 -6.93 13.81 -3.03
CA GLY A 109 -8.11 14.60 -2.69
C GLY A 109 -9.39 14.04 -3.30
N ILE A 110 -9.37 13.72 -4.61
CA ILE A 110 -10.52 13.11 -5.30
C ILE A 110 -10.92 11.79 -4.66
N ILE A 111 -9.96 10.91 -4.35
CA ILE A 111 -10.24 9.62 -3.70
C ILE A 111 -10.92 9.85 -2.35
N LYS A 112 -10.38 10.74 -1.51
CA LYS A 112 -10.97 11.07 -0.21
C LYS A 112 -12.38 11.64 -0.36
N SER A 113 -12.59 12.55 -1.30
CA SER A 113 -13.91 13.13 -1.57
C SER A 113 -14.92 12.09 -2.06
N ILE A 114 -14.51 11.15 -2.93
CA ILE A 114 -15.37 10.05 -3.39
C ILE A 114 -15.72 9.13 -2.22
N LEU A 115 -14.76 8.77 -1.39
CA LEU A 115 -15.02 7.93 -0.22
C LEU A 115 -15.93 8.62 0.79
N ASN A 116 -15.74 9.92 1.04
CA ASN A 116 -16.63 10.70 1.88
C ASN A 116 -18.03 10.81 1.26
N PHE A 117 -18.15 10.98 -0.06
CA PHE A 117 -19.46 10.99 -0.72
C PHE A 117 -20.20 9.65 -0.63
N ILE A 118 -19.49 8.51 -0.77
CA ILE A 118 -20.10 7.18 -0.75
C ILE A 118 -20.41 6.72 0.67
N TYR A 119 -19.46 6.88 1.58
CA TYR A 119 -19.55 6.34 2.95
C TYR A 119 -19.96 7.40 3.96
N GLY A 120 -19.55 8.66 3.80
CA GLY A 120 -19.86 9.76 4.71
C GLY A 120 -19.47 9.40 6.15
N ASP A 121 -20.46 9.43 7.04
CA ASP A 121 -20.32 9.07 8.45
C ASP A 121 -20.27 7.56 8.71
N ARG A 122 -20.41 6.72 7.69
CA ARG A 122 -20.37 5.26 7.84
C ARG A 122 -18.95 4.81 8.12
N ILE A 123 -18.80 4.11 9.24
CA ILE A 123 -17.56 3.45 9.63
C ILE A 123 -17.59 2.05 9.03
N GLY A 124 -16.64 1.76 8.14
CA GLY A 124 -16.39 0.40 7.69
C GLY A 124 -15.77 -0.42 8.82
N THR A 125 -16.17 -1.69 8.95
CA THR A 125 -15.60 -2.58 9.97
C THR A 125 -14.81 -3.70 9.31
N LEU A 126 -13.54 -3.81 9.69
CA LEU A 126 -12.62 -4.89 9.39
C LEU A 126 -12.30 -5.60 10.72
N THR A 127 -13.18 -6.49 11.14
CA THR A 127 -12.98 -7.29 12.35
C THR A 127 -11.73 -8.15 12.18
N PRO A 128 -10.74 -8.03 13.08
CA PRO A 128 -9.54 -8.85 13.03
C PRO A 128 -9.89 -10.36 13.14
N PRO A 129 -9.22 -11.25 12.38
CA PRO A 129 -9.47 -12.69 12.44
C PRO A 129 -8.98 -13.34 13.74
N LEU A 130 -8.12 -12.64 14.49
CA LEU A 130 -7.47 -13.14 15.69
C LEU A 130 -7.63 -12.12 16.81
N SER A 131 -7.55 -12.61 18.05
CA SER A 131 -7.59 -11.77 19.24
C SER A 131 -6.42 -10.79 19.28
N ASP A 132 -6.71 -9.52 19.58
CA ASP A 132 -5.68 -8.52 19.87
C ASP A 132 -5.27 -8.47 21.35
N LYS A 133 -5.82 -9.37 22.18
CA LYS A 133 -5.35 -9.54 23.56
C LYS A 133 -3.91 -10.07 23.56
N GLY A 134 -3.05 -9.38 24.31
CA GLY A 134 -1.66 -9.74 24.51
C GLY A 134 -1.47 -11.10 25.18
N PHE A 135 -0.34 -11.77 24.90
CA PHE A 135 0.04 -12.99 25.63
C PHE A 135 0.36 -12.67 27.10
N ILE A 136 0.05 -13.61 28.00
CA ILE A 136 0.34 -13.44 29.43
C ILE A 136 1.71 -14.08 29.69
N VAL A 137 2.65 -13.27 30.17
CA VAL A 137 3.98 -13.70 30.61
C VAL A 137 4.18 -13.20 32.04
N SER A 138 4.51 -14.11 32.96
CA SER A 138 4.71 -13.79 34.39
C SER A 138 3.55 -13.03 35.05
N GLY A 139 2.31 -13.25 34.61
CA GLY A 139 1.11 -12.60 35.15
C GLY A 139 0.79 -11.23 34.54
N GLU A 140 1.64 -10.70 33.65
CA GLU A 140 1.41 -9.44 32.93
C GLU A 140 1.16 -9.71 31.44
N ALA A 141 0.26 -8.94 30.82
CA ALA A 141 -0.02 -9.05 29.39
C ALA A 141 1.03 -8.27 28.58
N ILE A 142 1.84 -8.96 27.77
CA ILE A 142 2.78 -8.32 26.85
C ILE A 142 2.03 -7.73 25.65
N ALA A 143 2.61 -6.70 25.04
CA ALA A 143 2.03 -6.04 23.88
C ALA A 143 2.01 -6.91 22.61
N LEU A 144 2.55 -8.13 22.63
CA LEU A 144 2.46 -9.06 21.51
C LEU A 144 1.15 -9.85 21.60
N SER A 145 0.32 -9.76 20.56
CA SER A 145 -0.95 -10.50 20.44
C SER A 145 -0.88 -11.50 19.27
N PRO A 146 -1.76 -12.51 19.23
CA PRO A 146 -1.93 -13.36 18.06
C PRO A 146 -2.15 -12.56 16.76
N MET A 147 -2.89 -11.45 16.84
CA MET A 147 -3.10 -10.56 15.70
C MET A 147 -1.79 -9.88 15.23
N ARG A 148 -0.97 -9.38 16.17
CA ARG A 148 0.31 -8.75 15.84
C ARG A 148 1.33 -9.74 15.27
N LEU A 149 1.32 -10.99 15.74
CA LEU A 149 2.10 -12.07 15.11
C LEU A 149 1.66 -12.35 13.68
N LEU A 150 0.34 -12.35 13.41
CA LEU A 150 -0.18 -12.49 12.06
C LEU A 150 0.24 -11.32 11.16
N ILE A 151 0.19 -10.09 11.68
CA ILE A 151 0.67 -8.90 10.95
C ILE A 151 2.14 -9.07 10.58
N LEU A 152 3.00 -9.38 11.55
CA LEU A 152 4.44 -9.57 11.32
C LEU A 152 4.72 -10.68 10.31
N GLY A 153 4.04 -11.82 10.45
CA GLY A 153 4.16 -12.95 9.52
C GLY A 153 3.70 -12.61 8.11
N THR A 154 2.58 -11.89 7.98
CA THR A 154 2.02 -11.47 6.68
C THR A 154 2.91 -10.44 6.00
N VAL A 155 3.38 -9.44 6.73
CA VAL A 155 4.33 -8.44 6.21
C VAL A 155 5.61 -9.13 5.76
N LEU A 156 6.21 -9.98 6.60
CA LEU A 156 7.43 -10.70 6.26
C LEU A 156 7.24 -11.55 5.00
N PHE A 157 6.13 -12.29 4.92
CA PHE A 157 5.78 -13.09 3.75
C PHE A 157 5.69 -12.22 2.49
N LEU A 158 4.96 -11.10 2.54
CA LEU A 158 4.80 -10.19 1.41
C LEU A 158 6.13 -9.53 1.01
N MET A 159 6.96 -9.13 1.98
CA MET A 159 8.29 -8.58 1.70
C MET A 159 9.18 -9.60 0.98
N VAL A 160 9.19 -10.86 1.44
CA VAL A 160 9.94 -11.95 0.79
C VAL A 160 9.38 -12.22 -0.61
N ALA A 161 8.06 -12.33 -0.76
CA ALA A 161 7.42 -12.56 -2.05
C ALA A 161 7.73 -11.45 -3.06
N LEU A 162 7.59 -10.18 -2.65
CA LEU A 162 7.93 -9.03 -3.48
C LEU A 162 9.43 -9.00 -3.81
N THR A 163 10.30 -9.32 -2.85
CA THR A 163 11.75 -9.41 -3.08
C THR A 163 12.07 -10.45 -4.15
N LEU A 164 11.47 -11.65 -4.07
CA LEU A 164 11.65 -12.70 -5.06
C LEU A 164 11.14 -12.27 -6.43
N ILE A 165 9.95 -11.67 -6.51
CA ILE A 165 9.39 -11.14 -7.76
C ILE A 165 10.35 -10.13 -8.38
N PHE A 166 10.83 -9.15 -7.61
CA PHE A 166 11.66 -8.08 -8.15
C PHE A 166 13.10 -8.48 -8.44
N GLN A 167 13.68 -9.38 -7.65
CA GLN A 167 15.09 -9.75 -7.80
C GLN A 167 15.30 -10.98 -8.67
N ARG A 168 14.38 -11.95 -8.63
CA ARG A 168 14.58 -13.29 -9.22
C ARG A 168 13.68 -13.58 -10.43
N THR A 169 12.78 -12.68 -10.85
CA THR A 169 11.90 -12.94 -12.01
C THR A 169 12.16 -12.01 -13.20
N ASN A 170 11.72 -12.46 -14.38
CA ASN A 170 11.77 -11.67 -15.62
C ASN A 170 10.97 -10.37 -15.52
N LEU A 171 9.85 -10.37 -14.76
CA LEU A 171 9.06 -9.16 -14.53
C LEU A 171 9.89 -8.10 -13.80
N GLY A 172 10.63 -8.50 -12.76
CA GLY A 172 11.54 -7.63 -12.03
C GLY A 172 12.70 -7.11 -12.89
N LEU A 173 13.26 -7.97 -13.75
CA LEU A 173 14.28 -7.58 -14.73
C LEU A 173 13.75 -6.53 -15.72
N SER A 174 12.58 -6.80 -16.33
CA SER A 174 11.94 -5.87 -17.25
C SER A 174 11.57 -4.54 -16.59
N LEU A 175 11.10 -4.55 -15.34
CA LEU A 175 10.81 -3.33 -14.57
C LEU A 175 12.05 -2.46 -14.39
N ARG A 176 13.18 -3.07 -14.00
CA ARG A 176 14.45 -2.35 -13.81
C ARG A 176 15.01 -1.82 -15.13
N ALA A 177 14.94 -2.60 -16.20
CA ALA A 177 15.38 -2.17 -17.52
C ALA A 177 14.52 -0.98 -18.01
N ALA A 178 13.19 -1.14 -17.94
CA ALA A 178 12.22 -0.16 -18.41
C ALA A 178 12.29 1.17 -17.64
N SER A 179 12.74 1.18 -16.39
CA SER A 179 12.88 2.41 -15.59
C SER A 179 14.27 3.06 -15.66
N PHE A 180 15.29 2.32 -16.11
CA PHE A 180 16.61 2.87 -16.34
C PHE A 180 16.72 3.52 -17.73
N ALA A 181 16.31 2.79 -18.77
CA ALA A 181 16.34 3.27 -20.15
C ALA A 181 15.06 2.80 -20.89
N PRO A 182 13.95 3.56 -20.77
CA PRO A 182 12.68 3.21 -21.39
C PRO A 182 12.78 3.02 -22.91
N GLU A 183 13.54 3.87 -23.60
CA GLU A 183 13.67 3.84 -25.06
C GLU A 183 14.43 2.60 -25.53
N ILE A 184 15.59 2.34 -24.93
CA ILE A 184 16.41 1.14 -25.20
C ILE A 184 15.61 -0.13 -24.89
N SER A 185 14.85 -0.12 -23.80
CA SER A 185 14.00 -1.25 -23.41
C SER A 185 12.90 -1.54 -24.44
N ARG A 186 12.31 -0.51 -25.06
CA ARG A 186 11.33 -0.67 -26.14
C ARG A 186 11.97 -1.32 -27.37
N LEU A 187 13.19 -0.90 -27.73
CA LEU A 187 13.95 -1.50 -28.85
C LEU A 187 14.31 -2.97 -28.58
N ALA A 188 14.54 -3.33 -27.32
CA ALA A 188 14.76 -4.71 -26.88
C ALA A 188 13.46 -5.56 -26.80
N GLY A 189 12.32 -5.04 -27.28
CA GLY A 189 11.04 -5.76 -27.31
C GLY A 189 10.24 -5.72 -25.99
N ILE A 190 10.71 -4.99 -24.97
CA ILE A 190 9.98 -4.86 -23.70
C ILE A 190 8.80 -3.91 -23.91
N ARG A 191 7.59 -4.38 -23.57
CA ARG A 191 6.37 -3.55 -23.55
C ARG A 191 6.40 -2.63 -22.31
N VAL A 192 7.20 -1.57 -22.36
CA VAL A 192 7.44 -0.64 -21.23
C VAL A 192 6.14 -0.14 -20.62
N ASP A 193 5.16 0.22 -21.44
CA ASP A 193 3.84 0.68 -20.98
C ASP A 193 3.13 -0.39 -20.13
N LEU A 194 3.13 -1.66 -20.55
CA LEU A 194 2.52 -2.75 -19.77
C LEU A 194 3.28 -3.02 -18.46
N ILE A 195 4.62 -3.00 -18.53
CA ILE A 195 5.49 -3.23 -17.39
C ILE A 195 5.33 -2.12 -16.33
N ARG A 196 5.14 -0.87 -16.75
CA ARG A 196 4.81 0.25 -15.84
C ARG A 196 3.49 0.02 -15.12
N THR A 197 2.43 -0.35 -15.84
CA THR A 197 1.12 -0.67 -15.22
C THR A 197 1.26 -1.82 -14.23
N ALA A 198 2.00 -2.88 -14.57
CA ALA A 198 2.24 -3.99 -13.66
C ALA A 198 2.97 -3.55 -12.38
N GLY A 199 3.98 -2.69 -12.49
CA GLY A 199 4.67 -2.11 -11.32
C GLY A 199 3.74 -1.32 -10.42
N TRP A 200 2.86 -0.50 -11.00
CA TRP A 200 1.83 0.24 -10.27
C TRP A 200 0.79 -0.69 -9.63
N ALA A 201 0.35 -1.74 -10.32
CA ALA A 201 -0.58 -2.72 -9.80
C ALA A 201 -0.01 -3.45 -8.57
N ILE A 202 1.24 -3.91 -8.65
CA ILE A 202 1.91 -4.61 -7.53
C ILE A 202 2.10 -3.65 -6.35
N SER A 203 2.47 -2.39 -6.61
CA SER A 203 2.53 -1.35 -5.57
C SER A 203 1.17 -1.14 -4.90
N GLY A 204 0.10 -1.03 -5.68
CA GLY A 204 -1.26 -0.87 -5.18
C GLY A 204 -1.71 -2.04 -4.30
N ALA A 205 -1.38 -3.28 -4.69
CA ALA A 205 -1.63 -4.46 -3.88
C ALA A 205 -0.89 -4.43 -2.54
N ALA A 206 0.40 -4.04 -2.54
CA ALA A 206 1.19 -3.92 -1.32
C ALA A 206 0.66 -2.81 -0.40
N GLY A 207 0.30 -1.65 -0.96
CA GLY A 207 -0.31 -0.54 -0.23
C GLY A 207 -1.67 -0.91 0.36
N ALA A 208 -2.50 -1.65 -0.37
CA ALA A 208 -3.77 -2.18 0.12
C ALA A 208 -3.59 -3.15 1.29
N ALA A 209 -2.62 -4.08 1.18
CA ALA A 209 -2.29 -4.96 2.31
C ALA A 209 -1.85 -4.15 3.54
N ALA A 210 -0.99 -3.14 3.37
CA ALA A 210 -0.60 -2.25 4.47
C ALA A 210 -1.80 -1.51 5.08
N GLY A 211 -2.73 -1.02 4.26
CA GLY A 211 -3.96 -0.36 4.71
C GLY A 211 -4.88 -1.28 5.50
N VAL A 212 -5.12 -2.50 5.03
CA VAL A 212 -5.94 -3.49 5.74
C VAL A 212 -5.29 -3.88 7.08
N LEU A 213 -3.99 -4.17 7.06
CA LEU A 213 -3.24 -4.53 8.26
C LEU A 213 -3.23 -3.39 9.28
N GLN A 214 -3.05 -2.14 8.83
CA GLN A 214 -3.13 -0.94 9.68
C GLN A 214 -4.49 -0.85 10.38
N THR A 215 -5.60 -0.97 9.63
CA THR A 215 -6.95 -0.93 10.20
C THR A 215 -7.17 -2.03 11.23
N THR A 216 -6.72 -3.26 10.94
CA THR A 216 -6.89 -4.39 11.87
C THR A 216 -5.92 -4.40 13.05
N ASN A 217 -4.81 -3.65 12.98
CA ASN A 217 -3.90 -3.42 14.11
C ASN A 217 -4.48 -2.40 15.10
N GLY A 218 -5.32 -1.49 14.61
CA GLY A 218 -6.06 -0.54 15.43
C GLY A 218 -7.39 -1.10 15.92
N SER A 219 -8.44 -0.28 15.87
CA SER A 219 -9.80 -0.63 16.32
C SER A 219 -10.57 -1.55 15.37
N GLY A 220 -9.98 -1.93 14.22
CA GLY A 220 -10.71 -2.61 13.14
C GLY A 220 -11.72 -1.71 12.43
N SER A 221 -11.71 -0.40 12.69
CA SER A 221 -12.64 0.56 12.11
C SER A 221 -11.95 1.44 11.07
N VAL A 222 -12.61 1.68 9.94
CA VAL A 222 -12.10 2.55 8.88
C VAL A 222 -13.13 3.63 8.56
N SER A 223 -12.68 4.88 8.53
CA SER A 223 -13.48 6.04 8.13
C SER A 223 -12.82 6.79 6.97
N PRO A 224 -13.57 7.51 6.12
CA PRO A 224 -12.98 8.27 5.00
C PRO A 224 -11.97 9.33 5.45
N GLU A 225 -12.11 9.83 6.68
CA GLU A 225 -11.26 10.86 7.29
C GLU A 225 -10.18 10.30 8.22
N ALA A 226 -9.98 8.97 8.22
CA ALA A 226 -9.05 8.30 9.12
C ALA A 226 -7.63 8.88 9.02
N PHE A 227 -7.21 9.56 10.09
CA PHE A 227 -5.87 10.16 10.19
C PHE A 227 -4.75 9.12 10.08
N GLU A 228 -5.02 7.88 10.49
CA GLU A 228 -4.09 6.75 10.42
C GLU A 228 -3.54 6.49 9.01
N PHE A 229 -4.33 6.72 7.96
CA PHE A 229 -3.86 6.54 6.58
C PHE A 229 -2.92 7.66 6.12
N SER A 230 -3.08 8.86 6.68
CA SER A 230 -2.14 9.94 6.48
C SER A 230 -0.81 9.63 7.19
N LEU A 231 -0.87 9.11 8.43
CA LEU A 231 0.33 8.64 9.14
C LEU A 231 1.02 7.48 8.42
N LEU A 232 0.25 6.51 7.94
CA LEU A 232 0.76 5.37 7.17
C LEU A 232 1.52 5.85 5.93
N LEU A 233 0.96 6.82 5.19
CA LEU A 233 1.63 7.44 4.04
C LEU A 233 2.92 8.16 4.44
N VAL A 234 2.87 8.99 5.49
CA VAL A 234 4.02 9.80 5.93
C VAL A 234 5.15 8.90 6.44
N PHE A 235 4.88 7.99 7.38
CA PHE A 235 5.91 7.10 7.91
C PHE A 235 6.41 6.09 6.87
N GLY A 236 5.52 5.60 6.00
CA GLY A 236 5.92 4.79 4.85
C GLY A 236 6.84 5.55 3.89
N PHE A 237 6.56 6.83 3.62
CA PHE A 237 7.43 7.68 2.81
C PHE A 237 8.78 7.94 3.48
N VAL A 238 8.79 8.25 4.78
CA VAL A 238 10.03 8.45 5.56
C VAL A 238 10.89 7.19 5.57
N ALA A 239 10.29 6.00 5.67
CA ALA A 239 11.02 4.74 5.59
C ALA A 239 11.51 4.37 4.18
N ALA A 240 10.98 5.03 3.14
CA ALA A 240 11.32 4.76 1.74
C ALA A 240 12.51 5.59 1.22
N VAL A 241 12.82 6.72 1.86
CA VAL A 241 13.85 7.69 1.46
C VAL A 241 15.08 7.55 2.34
#